data_AF-A0A151ECA8-F1
#
_entry.id   AF-A0A151ECA8-F1
#
_cell.length_a   1.000
_cell.length_b   1.000
_cell.length_c   1.000
_cell.angle_alpha   90.00
_cell.angle_beta   90.00
_cell.angle_gamma   90.00
#
_symmetry.space_group_name_H-M   'P 1'
#
loop_
_entity.id
_entity.type
_entity.pdbx_description
1 polymer ?
#
loop_
_entity_poly.entity_id
_entity_poly.type
_entity_poly.pdbx_seq_one_letter_code
_entity_poly.pdbx_strand_id
1 'polypeptide(L)'
;MQHRNIRGVVIIARKEVIEKLAALITVAFGLVAALAWNEAIKSLFAEGGPLHFIAAGGVWVYALIVTIIAVIAAIWIGRVSAKAQAEK
;
A
#
# COMPACT_ATOMS: atom_id res chain seq x y z
N MET A 1 -20.66 -34.63 29.41
CA MET A 1 -19.91 -33.35 29.47
C MET A 1 -19.08 -33.07 28.19
N GLN A 2 -19.53 -33.45 26.98
CA GLN A 2 -18.73 -33.35 25.73
C GLN A 2 -19.30 -32.34 24.69
N HIS A 3 -20.48 -31.78 24.97
CA HIS A 3 -21.27 -30.95 24.04
C HIS A 3 -20.85 -29.46 23.99
N ARG A 4 -20.03 -28.98 24.94
CA ARG A 4 -19.57 -27.58 24.96
C ARG A 4 -18.46 -27.28 23.94
N ASN A 5 -17.77 -28.30 23.43
CA ASN A 5 -16.58 -28.13 22.59
C ASN A 5 -16.91 -27.73 21.13
N ILE A 6 -18.04 -28.19 20.60
CA ILE A 6 -18.38 -28.02 19.17
C ILE A 6 -18.70 -26.55 18.85
N ARG A 7 -19.40 -25.86 19.77
CA ARG A 7 -19.71 -24.43 19.59
C ARG A 7 -18.46 -23.54 19.61
N GLY A 8 -17.50 -23.85 20.49
CA GLY A 8 -16.21 -23.14 20.56
C GLY A 8 -15.40 -23.31 19.28
N VAL A 9 -15.27 -24.54 18.79
CA VAL A 9 -14.52 -24.86 17.56
C VAL A 9 -15.10 -24.14 16.33
N VAL A 10 -16.43 -24.10 16.18
CA VAL A 10 -17.08 -23.41 15.05
C VAL A 10 -16.85 -21.89 15.08
N ILE A 11 -16.83 -21.27 16.27
CA ILE A 11 -16.58 -19.83 16.41
C ILE A 11 -15.13 -19.49 16.05
N ILE A 12 -14.17 -20.32 16.51
CA ILE A 12 -12.75 -20.15 16.20
C ILE A 12 -12.52 -20.30 14.69
N ALA A 13 -13.10 -21.33 14.06
CA ALA A 13 -12.96 -21.55 12.62
C ALA A 13 -13.54 -20.38 11.79
N ARG A 14 -14.70 -19.83 12.17
CA ARG A 14 -15.25 -18.64 11.48
C ARG A 14 -14.35 -17.42 11.60
N LYS A 15 -13.80 -17.18 12.79
CA LYS A 15 -12.89 -16.06 13.02
C LYS A 15 -11.64 -16.18 12.15
N GLU A 16 -11.02 -17.35 12.12
CA GLU A 16 -9.83 -17.61 11.31
C GLU A 16 -10.10 -17.40 9.81
N VAL A 17 -11.24 -17.90 9.30
CA VAL A 17 -11.64 -17.69 7.90
C VAL A 17 -11.78 -16.20 7.59
N ILE A 18 -12.46 -15.43 8.46
CA ILE A 18 -12.63 -13.99 8.27
C ILE A 18 -11.28 -13.26 8.28
N GLU A 19 -10.36 -13.62 9.18
CA GLU A 19 -9.02 -13.02 9.23
C GLU A 19 -8.22 -13.29 7.95
N LYS A 20 -8.26 -14.52 7.43
CA LYS A 20 -7.58 -14.86 6.17
C LYS A 20 -8.19 -14.14 4.98
N LEU A 21 -9.52 -14.06 4.91
CA LEU A 21 -10.21 -13.30 3.86
C LEU A 21 -9.86 -11.80 3.93
N ALA A 22 -9.85 -11.21 5.12
CA ALA A 22 -9.46 -9.82 5.31
C ALA A 22 -8.01 -9.59 4.84
N ALA A 23 -7.09 -10.50 5.14
CA ALA A 23 -5.70 -10.42 4.67
C ALA A 23 -5.62 -10.50 3.14
N LEU A 24 -6.31 -11.45 2.50
CA LEU A 24 -6.34 -11.59 1.04
C LEU A 24 -6.90 -10.34 0.36
N ILE A 25 -8.02 -9.81 0.88
CA ILE A 25 -8.64 -8.58 0.37
C ILE A 25 -7.69 -7.38 0.52
N THR A 26 -7.03 -7.25 1.68
CA THR A 26 -6.07 -6.16 1.94
C THR A 26 -4.90 -6.21 0.97
N VAL A 27 -4.35 -7.40 0.71
CA VAL A 27 -3.28 -7.59 -0.28
C VAL A 27 -3.75 -7.26 -1.69
N ALA A 28 -4.93 -7.74 -2.08
CA ALA A 28 -5.51 -7.46 -3.40
C ALA A 28 -5.73 -5.96 -3.62
N PHE A 29 -6.30 -5.25 -2.64
CA PHE A 29 -6.45 -3.79 -2.73
C PHE A 29 -5.12 -3.07 -2.67
N GLY A 30 -4.14 -3.55 -1.91
CA GLY A 30 -2.77 -3.01 -1.91
C GLY A 30 -2.14 -3.08 -3.31
N LEU A 31 -2.33 -4.18 -4.03
CA LEU A 31 -1.87 -4.33 -5.41
C LEU A 31 -2.59 -3.37 -6.36
N VAL A 32 -3.92 -3.29 -6.28
CA VAL A 32 -4.71 -2.35 -7.11
C VAL A 32 -4.27 -0.91 -6.86
N ALA A 33 -4.06 -0.53 -5.59
CA ALA A 33 -3.55 0.78 -5.24
C ALA A 33 -2.19 1.03 -5.87
N ALA A 34 -1.23 0.11 -5.72
CA ALA A 34 0.10 0.27 -6.33
C ALA A 34 0.05 0.48 -7.85
N LEU A 35 -0.81 -0.26 -8.55
CA LEU A 35 -1.02 -0.10 -10.00
C LEU A 35 -1.64 1.26 -10.35
N ALA A 36 -2.65 1.69 -9.60
CA ALA A 36 -3.33 2.97 -9.81
C ALA A 36 -2.38 4.16 -9.57
N TRP A 37 -1.55 4.11 -8.54
CA TRP A 37 -0.55 5.15 -8.26
C TRP A 37 0.49 5.26 -9.38
N ASN A 38 0.93 4.14 -9.97
CA ASN A 38 1.84 4.17 -11.11
C ASN A 38 1.21 4.89 -12.32
N GLU A 39 -0.03 4.58 -12.67
CA GLU A 39 -0.72 5.24 -13.79
C GLU A 39 -1.04 6.72 -13.49
N ALA A 40 -1.44 7.04 -12.26
CA ALA A 40 -1.66 8.41 -11.83
C ALA A 40 -0.40 9.27 -11.89
N ILE A 41 0.76 8.75 -11.47
CA ILE A 41 2.02 9.49 -11.57
C ILE A 41 2.38 9.70 -13.05
N LYS A 42 2.24 8.67 -13.91
CA LYS A 42 2.51 8.80 -15.34
C LYS A 42 1.64 9.84 -16.03
N SER A 43 0.34 9.91 -15.71
CA SER A 43 -0.58 10.86 -16.33
C SER A 43 -0.23 12.32 -16.03
N LEU A 44 0.46 12.61 -14.91
CA LEU A 44 0.96 13.94 -14.61
C LEU A 44 2.00 14.43 -15.63
N PHE A 45 2.79 13.52 -16.22
CA PHE A 45 3.85 13.83 -17.18
C PHE A 45 3.44 13.60 -18.64
N ALA A 46 2.33 12.90 -18.88
CA ALA A 46 1.76 12.69 -20.20
C ALA A 46 1.34 14.01 -20.87
N GLU A 47 1.12 13.97 -22.19
CA GLU A 47 0.63 15.13 -22.95
C GLU A 47 -0.70 15.65 -22.36
N GLY A 48 -0.75 16.95 -22.06
CA GLY A 48 -1.89 17.58 -21.37
C GLY A 48 -1.86 17.46 -19.83
N GLY A 49 -0.89 16.75 -19.26
CA GLY A 49 -0.69 16.64 -17.82
C GLY A 49 -0.08 17.92 -17.21
N PRO A 50 -0.34 18.21 -15.92
CA PRO A 50 0.14 19.42 -15.26
C PRO A 50 1.66 19.54 -15.18
N LEU A 51 2.40 18.42 -15.25
CA LEU A 51 3.88 18.39 -15.24
C LEU A 51 4.47 18.08 -16.63
N HIS A 52 3.66 18.12 -17.70
CA HIS A 52 4.12 17.83 -19.05
C HIS A 52 5.29 18.74 -19.50
N PHE A 53 5.29 20.01 -19.09
CA PHE A 53 6.36 20.96 -19.39
C PHE A 53 7.73 20.55 -18.81
N ILE A 54 7.73 19.78 -17.72
CA ILE A 54 8.94 19.22 -17.08
C ILE A 54 9.37 17.94 -17.80
N ALA A 55 8.41 17.18 -18.34
CA ALA A 55 8.64 15.96 -19.11
C ALA A 55 9.39 16.20 -20.43
N ALA A 56 9.46 17.45 -20.91
CA ALA A 56 10.30 17.84 -22.04
C ALA A 56 11.80 17.51 -21.83
N GLY A 57 12.25 17.34 -20.57
CA GLY A 57 13.59 16.84 -20.24
C GLY A 57 13.80 15.32 -20.43
N GLY A 58 12.77 14.60 -20.91
CA GLY A 58 12.84 13.17 -21.23
C GLY A 58 12.64 12.24 -20.02
N VAL A 59 12.70 10.94 -20.29
CA VAL A 59 12.43 9.84 -19.33
C VAL A 59 13.29 9.89 -18.05
N TRP A 60 14.47 10.50 -18.13
CA TRP A 60 15.41 10.64 -17.01
C TRP A 60 14.91 11.61 -15.93
N VAL A 61 14.24 12.69 -16.32
CA VAL A 61 13.70 13.67 -15.37
C VAL A 61 12.55 13.06 -14.58
N TYR A 62 11.67 12.31 -15.26
CA TYR A 62 10.62 11.52 -14.61
C TYR A 62 11.21 10.56 -13.57
N ALA A 63 12.19 9.75 -13.95
CA ALA A 63 12.80 8.75 -13.07
C ALA A 63 13.46 9.39 -11.83
N LEU A 64 14.16 10.52 -12.02
CA LEU A 64 14.79 11.24 -10.92
C LEU A 64 13.76 11.79 -9.92
N ILE A 65 12.69 12.43 -10.42
CA ILE A 65 11.64 13.00 -9.57
C ILE A 65 10.95 11.89 -8.76
N VAL A 66 10.56 10.81 -9.41
CA VAL A 66 9.89 9.68 -8.74
C VAL A 66 10.80 9.06 -7.67
N THR A 67 12.10 8.95 -7.95
CA THR A 67 13.08 8.43 -6.97
C THR A 67 13.20 9.33 -5.75
N ILE A 68 13.29 10.65 -5.95
CA ILE A 68 13.37 11.62 -4.84
C ILE A 68 12.12 11.51 -3.96
N ILE A 69 10.93 11.48 -4.56
CA ILE A 69 9.67 11.34 -3.83
C ILE A 69 9.63 10.01 -3.06
N ALA A 70 10.04 8.91 -3.68
CA ALA A 70 10.06 7.60 -3.04
C ALA A 70 11.00 7.55 -1.83
N VAL A 71 12.20 8.15 -1.92
CA VAL A 71 13.15 8.22 -0.82
C VAL A 71 12.59 9.05 0.34
N ILE A 72 11.97 10.21 0.05
CA ILE A 72 11.35 11.05 1.09
C ILE A 72 10.22 10.28 1.79
N ALA A 73 9.35 9.62 1.03
CA ALA A 73 8.26 8.81 1.58
C ALA A 73 8.81 7.66 2.45
N ALA A 74 9.84 6.96 1.99
CA ALA A 74 10.48 5.87 2.75
C ALA A 74 11.08 6.36 4.07
N ILE A 75 11.78 7.50 4.08
CA ILE A 75 12.32 8.10 5.30
C ILE A 75 11.20 8.49 6.24
N TRP A 76 10.11 9.08 5.74
CA TRP A 76 8.98 9.50 6.56
C TRP A 76 8.28 8.32 7.21
N ILE A 77 7.98 7.26 6.44
CA ILE A 77 7.41 6.01 6.96
C ILE A 77 8.33 5.38 8.01
N GLY A 78 9.64 5.35 7.76
CA GLY A 78 10.63 4.84 8.72
C GLY A 78 10.62 5.62 10.03
N ARG A 79 10.52 6.95 9.98
CA ARG A 79 10.42 7.81 11.17
C ARG A 79 9.13 7.60 11.95
N VAL A 80 7.99 7.50 11.27
CA VAL A 80 6.69 7.25 11.91
C VAL A 80 6.70 5.87 12.59
N SER A 81 7.25 4.87 11.92
CA SER A 81 7.37 3.51 12.46
C SER A 81 8.26 3.45 13.70
N ALA A 82 9.39 4.18 13.70
CA ALA A 82 10.28 4.25 14.85
C ALA A 82 9.61 4.90 16.08
N LYS A 83 8.80 5.95 15.88
CA LYS A 83 8.02 6.58 16.96
C LYS A 83 6.95 5.64 17.52
N ALA A 84 6.21 4.96 16.66
CA ALA A 84 5.19 3.99 17.08
C ALA A 84 5.75 2.80 17.87
N GLN A 85 7.04 2.48 17.69
CA GLN A 85 7.72 1.45 18.48
C GLN A 85 8.28 1.99 19.80
N ALA A 86 8.63 3.27 19.87
CA ALA A 86 9.13 3.92 21.09
C ALA A 86 8.01 4.22 22.10
N GLU A 87 6.74 4.23 21.68
CA GLU A 87 5.56 4.42 22.53
C GLU A 87 4.97 3.11 23.10
N LYS A 88 5.53 1.94 22.74
CA LYS A 88 5.19 0.63 23.33
C LYS A 88 6.19 0.24 24.41
#